data_AF-V9KRS9-F1
#
_entry.id   AF-V9KRS9-F1
#
_cell.length_a   1.000
_cell.length_b   1.000
_cell.length_c   1.000
_cell.angle_alpha   90.00
_cell.angle_beta   90.00
_cell.angle_gamma   90.00
#
_symmetry.space_group_name_H-M   'P 1'
#
loop_
_entity.id
_entity.type
_entity.pdbx_description
1 polymer ?
#
loop_
_entity_poly.entity_id
_entity_poly.type
_entity_poly.pdbx_seq_one_letter_code
_entity_poly.pdbx_strand_id
1 'polypeptide(L)'
;YRMLASVAGCWAVAGLLGILPILGWNCIGKLVDCSTVLPLYSRYYVLCCIAVFIAILLAIVVLYVRIYLLVKGSSPHMSSLRGGGAKKSHKYMALLKTLTIVVSTFILCWLPLFILLLLDFFGRVGWSWILYKSDYFLFLAILNSALNPIIYTWTNKDMRRTIVRLLCLAKEGEKTQCFGVLMSECSSQLDRSSHRHEALNTTLSSGNAPQSPTRTSFA
;
A
#
# COMPACT_ATOMS: atom_id res chain seq x y z
N TYR A 1 -16.00 16.12 -6.34
CA TYR A 1 -17.32 15.47 -6.56
C TYR A 1 -17.19 14.08 -7.22
N ARG A 2 -16.48 13.90 -8.35
CA ARG A 2 -16.38 12.59 -9.06
C ARG A 2 -15.86 11.42 -8.22
N MET A 3 -14.82 11.64 -7.40
CA MET A 3 -14.28 10.62 -6.50
C MET A 3 -15.28 10.22 -5.41
N LEU A 4 -15.92 11.20 -4.77
CA LEU A 4 -16.94 10.97 -3.74
C LEU A 4 -18.15 10.22 -4.29
N ALA A 5 -18.60 10.56 -5.51
CA ALA A 5 -19.69 9.84 -6.17
C ALA A 5 -19.33 8.38 -6.46
N SER A 6 -18.09 8.11 -6.87
CA SER A 6 -17.62 6.72 -7.10
C SER A 6 -17.56 5.92 -5.79
N VAL A 7 -17.07 6.54 -4.71
CA VAL A 7 -17.05 5.93 -3.38
C VAL A 7 -18.47 5.64 -2.89
N ALA A 8 -19.37 6.61 -2.99
CA ALA A 8 -20.78 6.43 -2.61
C ALA A 8 -21.45 5.32 -3.43
N GLY A 9 -21.18 5.23 -4.74
CA GLY A 9 -21.64 4.15 -5.59
C GLY A 9 -21.15 2.78 -5.12
N CYS A 10 -19.87 2.64 -4.79
CA CYS A 10 -19.32 1.39 -4.24
C CYS A 10 -20.01 0.98 -2.93
N TRP A 11 -20.23 1.94 -2.02
CA TRP A 11 -20.95 1.68 -0.76
C TRP A 11 -22.40 1.28 -1.00
N ALA A 12 -23.09 1.93 -1.94
CA ALA A 12 -24.46 1.59 -2.28
C ALA A 12 -24.57 0.16 -2.85
N VAL A 13 -23.68 -0.22 -3.78
CA VAL A 13 -23.66 -1.59 -4.34
C VAL A 13 -23.33 -2.62 -3.26
N ALA A 14 -22.36 -2.35 -2.39
CA ALA A 14 -22.01 -3.24 -1.28
C ALA A 14 -23.17 -3.40 -0.29
N GLY A 15 -23.84 -2.30 0.07
CA GLY A 15 -25.02 -2.32 0.93
C GLY A 15 -26.18 -3.09 0.30
N LEU A 16 -26.43 -2.87 -0.99
CA LEU A 16 -27.46 -3.59 -1.73
C LEU A 16 -27.19 -5.10 -1.70
N LEU A 17 -25.99 -5.54 -2.10
CA LEU A 17 -25.60 -6.95 -2.04
C LEU A 17 -25.74 -7.52 -0.63
N GLY A 18 -25.37 -6.79 0.41
CA GLY A 18 -25.52 -7.23 1.80
C GLY A 18 -26.97 -7.36 2.29
N ILE A 19 -27.91 -6.60 1.70
CA ILE A 19 -29.33 -6.59 2.09
C ILE A 19 -30.14 -7.65 1.32
N LEU A 20 -29.69 -8.09 0.14
CA LEU A 20 -30.35 -9.12 -0.68
C LEU A 20 -30.77 -10.39 0.08
N PRO A 21 -29.94 -10.99 0.96
CA PRO A 21 -30.32 -12.13 1.80
C PRO A 21 -31.46 -11.84 2.77
N ILE A 22 -31.52 -10.61 3.29
CA ILE A 22 -32.52 -10.14 4.25
C ILE A 22 -33.87 -9.94 3.56
N LEU A 23 -33.85 -9.50 2.30
CA LEU A 23 -35.04 -9.31 1.45
C LEU A 23 -35.68 -10.62 0.95
N GLY A 24 -35.13 -11.78 1.32
CA GLY A 24 -35.74 -13.08 1.03
C GLY A 24 -34.83 -14.05 0.25
N TRP A 25 -33.64 -13.64 -0.16
CA TRP A 25 -32.65 -14.54 -0.77
C TRP A 25 -31.83 -15.31 0.28
N ASN A 26 -32.55 -15.91 1.22
CA ASN A 26 -32.02 -16.78 2.25
C ASN A 26 -32.55 -18.21 2.05
N CYS A 27 -32.10 -19.14 2.89
CA CYS A 27 -32.54 -20.53 2.84
C CYS A 27 -33.64 -20.85 3.88
N ILE A 28 -34.27 -19.83 4.50
CA ILE A 28 -35.35 -20.04 5.48
C ILE A 28 -36.55 -20.67 4.76
N GLY A 29 -36.91 -21.90 5.16
CA GLY A 29 -37.93 -22.72 4.49
C GLY A 29 -37.41 -23.77 3.49
N LYS A 30 -36.11 -23.76 3.14
CA LYS A 30 -35.43 -24.82 2.37
C LYS A 30 -34.04 -25.12 2.95
N LEU A 31 -34.02 -25.83 4.07
CA LEU A 31 -32.80 -26.12 4.83
C LEU A 31 -31.73 -26.90 4.04
N VAL A 32 -32.13 -27.67 3.03
CA VAL A 32 -31.22 -28.44 2.17
C VAL A 32 -30.31 -27.53 1.33
N ASP A 33 -30.78 -26.32 1.01
CA ASP A 33 -30.05 -25.34 0.21
C ASP A 33 -29.17 -24.41 1.06
N CYS A 34 -29.13 -24.60 2.40
CA CYS A 34 -28.30 -23.79 3.29
C CYS A 34 -26.82 -24.17 3.18
N SER A 35 -25.96 -23.16 3.28
CA SER A 35 -24.51 -23.35 3.43
C SER A 35 -24.17 -23.86 4.83
N THR A 36 -23.22 -24.79 4.96
CA THR A 36 -22.79 -25.27 6.29
C THR A 36 -21.89 -24.26 7.01
N VAL A 37 -21.23 -23.37 6.24
CA VAL A 37 -20.27 -22.38 6.76
C VAL A 37 -21.01 -21.10 7.18
N LEU A 38 -22.03 -20.73 6.41
CA LEU A 38 -22.90 -19.60 6.69
C LEU A 38 -24.36 -20.09 6.76
N PRO A 39 -24.81 -20.58 7.93
CA PRO A 39 -26.09 -21.30 8.06
C PRO A 39 -27.35 -20.48 7.75
N LEU A 40 -27.23 -19.15 7.59
CA LEU A 40 -28.33 -18.28 7.20
C LEU A 40 -28.38 -17.99 5.67
N TYR A 41 -27.34 -18.37 4.93
CA TYR A 41 -27.19 -18.03 3.51
C TYR A 41 -27.41 -19.27 2.62
N SER A 42 -28.10 -19.07 1.50
CA SER A 42 -28.25 -20.12 0.48
C SER A 42 -26.92 -20.36 -0.25
N ARG A 43 -26.61 -21.61 -0.57
CA ARG A 43 -25.39 -22.00 -1.32
C ARG A 43 -25.29 -21.30 -2.68
N TYR A 44 -26.41 -21.08 -3.36
CA TYR A 44 -26.45 -20.36 -4.64
C TYR A 44 -26.12 -18.87 -4.51
N TYR A 45 -26.60 -18.23 -3.44
CA TYR A 45 -26.28 -16.84 -3.15
C TYR A 45 -24.77 -16.69 -2.85
N VAL A 46 -24.22 -17.56 -2.00
CA VAL A 46 -22.79 -17.58 -1.67
C VAL A 46 -21.95 -17.78 -2.94
N LEU A 47 -22.34 -18.70 -3.82
CA LEU A 47 -21.66 -18.94 -5.10
C LEU A 47 -21.70 -17.69 -6.00
N CYS A 48 -22.84 -17.02 -6.10
CA CYS A 48 -22.98 -15.78 -6.85
C CYS A 48 -22.04 -14.69 -6.32
N CYS A 49 -21.98 -14.49 -5.01
CA CYS A 49 -21.05 -13.54 -4.38
C CYS A 49 -19.59 -13.87 -4.68
N ILE A 50 -19.20 -15.15 -4.60
CA ILE A 50 -17.84 -15.59 -4.93
C ILE A 50 -17.55 -15.33 -6.41
N ALA A 51 -18.46 -15.66 -7.32
CA ALA A 51 -18.28 -15.44 -8.75
C ALA A 51 -18.06 -13.95 -9.08
N VAL A 52 -18.88 -13.06 -8.50
CA VAL A 52 -18.73 -11.61 -8.66
C VAL A 52 -17.38 -11.14 -8.12
N PHE A 53 -16.98 -11.61 -6.95
CA PHE A 53 -15.71 -11.24 -6.33
C PHE A 53 -14.50 -11.70 -7.17
N ILE A 54 -14.53 -12.94 -7.65
CA ILE A 54 -13.49 -13.48 -8.53
C ILE A 54 -13.44 -12.70 -9.86
N ALA A 55 -14.59 -12.35 -10.45
CA ALA A 55 -14.62 -11.54 -11.66
C ALA A 55 -13.98 -10.16 -11.45
N ILE A 56 -14.26 -9.51 -10.31
CA ILE A 56 -13.64 -8.24 -9.92
C ILE A 56 -12.13 -8.41 -9.74
N LEU A 57 -11.69 -9.45 -9.03
CA LEU A 57 -10.27 -9.74 -8.84
C LEU A 57 -9.54 -10.00 -10.15
N LEU A 58 -10.11 -10.80 -11.04
CA LEU A 58 -9.54 -11.09 -12.35
C LEU A 58 -9.43 -9.81 -13.18
N ALA A 59 -10.47 -8.96 -13.19
CA ALA A 59 -10.42 -7.67 -13.88
C ALA A 59 -9.28 -6.78 -13.34
N ILE A 60 -9.13 -6.73 -12.01
CA ILE A 60 -8.06 -5.99 -11.34
C ILE A 60 -6.68 -6.54 -11.75
N VAL A 61 -6.48 -7.86 -11.69
CA VAL A 61 -5.21 -8.51 -12.05
C VAL A 61 -4.88 -8.26 -13.52
N VAL A 62 -5.84 -8.44 -14.44
CA VAL A 62 -5.64 -8.18 -15.87
C VAL A 62 -5.26 -6.72 -16.09
N LEU A 63 -5.95 -5.77 -15.45
CA LEU A 63 -5.64 -4.36 -15.55
C LEU A 63 -4.21 -4.06 -15.05
N TYR A 64 -3.80 -4.62 -13.91
CA TYR A 64 -2.44 -4.45 -13.41
C TYR A 64 -1.38 -5.06 -14.32
N VAL A 65 -1.62 -6.27 -14.85
CA VAL A 65 -0.71 -6.92 -15.79
C VAL A 65 -0.58 -6.08 -17.06
N ARG A 66 -1.69 -5.58 -17.62
CA ARG A 66 -1.67 -4.69 -18.79
C ARG A 66 -0.89 -3.41 -18.52
N ILE A 67 -1.12 -2.76 -17.38
CA ILE A 67 -0.39 -1.54 -16.99
C ILE A 67 1.10 -1.85 -16.81
N TYR A 68 1.44 -2.96 -16.16
CA TYR A 68 2.83 -3.37 -15.95
C TYR A 68 3.54 -3.65 -17.28
N LEU A 69 2.89 -4.35 -18.21
CA LEU A 69 3.42 -4.63 -19.54
C LEU A 69 3.56 -3.35 -20.37
N LEU A 70 2.63 -2.40 -20.27
CA LEU A 70 2.72 -1.09 -20.93
C LEU A 70 3.93 -0.29 -20.41
N VAL A 71 4.13 -0.29 -19.09
CA VAL A 71 5.26 0.41 -18.45
C VAL A 71 6.59 -0.26 -18.80
N LYS A 72 6.64 -1.60 -18.87
CA LYS A 72 7.85 -2.37 -19.21
C LYS A 72 8.17 -2.35 -20.71
N GLY A 73 7.15 -2.34 -21.57
CA GLY A 73 7.27 -2.25 -23.02
C GLY A 73 7.64 -0.85 -23.52
N SER A 74 7.55 0.17 -22.65
CA SER A 74 8.13 1.49 -22.87
C SER A 74 9.67 1.40 -22.73
N SER A 75 10.31 0.84 -23.76
CA SER A 75 11.75 0.56 -23.81
C SER A 75 12.63 1.81 -23.57
N PRO A 76 13.78 1.69 -22.87
CA PRO A 76 14.72 2.75 -22.48
C PRO A 76 15.42 3.51 -23.62
N HIS A 77 15.06 3.30 -24.89
CA HIS A 77 15.76 3.89 -26.05
C HIS A 77 15.46 5.39 -26.27
N MET A 78 14.64 6.03 -25.43
CA MET A 78 14.37 7.47 -25.49
C MET A 78 14.64 8.18 -24.15
N SER A 79 15.58 7.65 -23.37
CA SER A 79 15.96 8.17 -22.05
C SER A 79 16.97 9.34 -22.09
N SER A 80 17.48 9.74 -23.26
CA SER A 80 18.43 10.86 -23.36
C SER A 80 17.79 12.26 -23.44
N LEU A 81 16.48 12.39 -23.69
CA LEU A 81 15.87 13.71 -23.97
C LEU A 81 14.84 14.23 -22.94
N ARG A 82 14.44 13.46 -21.91
CA ARG A 82 13.36 13.89 -21.01
C ARG A 82 13.60 13.58 -19.54
N GLY A 83 14.54 14.31 -18.93
CA GLY A 83 14.93 14.23 -17.51
C GLY A 83 13.81 14.41 -16.47
N GLY A 84 12.61 14.86 -16.87
CA GLY A 84 11.42 14.92 -16.01
C GLY A 84 10.57 13.64 -15.95
N GLY A 85 10.68 12.75 -16.95
CA GLY A 85 9.85 11.54 -17.07
C GLY A 85 10.27 10.40 -16.14
N ALA A 86 11.58 10.24 -15.92
CA ALA A 86 12.14 9.17 -15.09
C ALA A 86 11.70 9.28 -13.62
N LYS A 87 11.66 10.49 -13.05
CA LYS A 87 11.21 10.73 -11.67
C LYS A 87 9.72 10.45 -11.49
N LYS A 88 8.88 10.79 -12.48
CA LYS A 88 7.43 10.46 -12.46
C LYS A 88 7.24 8.94 -12.60
N SER A 89 7.92 8.29 -13.55
CA SER A 89 7.86 6.83 -13.75
C SER A 89 8.23 6.05 -12.49
N HIS A 90 9.29 6.47 -11.77
CA HIS A 90 9.70 5.82 -10.52
C HIS A 90 8.61 5.89 -9.43
N LYS A 91 7.89 7.02 -9.33
CA LYS A 91 6.74 7.14 -8.42
C LYS A 91 5.59 6.21 -8.81
N TYR A 92 5.23 6.13 -10.09
CA TYR A 92 4.19 5.20 -10.57
C TYR A 92 4.58 3.74 -10.34
N MET A 93 5.85 3.38 -10.55
CA MET A 93 6.37 2.03 -10.29
C MET A 93 6.27 1.66 -8.80
N ALA A 94 6.54 2.61 -7.90
CA ALA A 94 6.40 2.42 -6.46
C ALA A 94 4.94 2.23 -6.05
N LEU A 95 4.01 3.03 -6.61
CA LEU A 95 2.57 2.87 -6.38
C LEU A 95 2.08 1.50 -6.87
N LEU A 96 2.48 1.09 -8.08
CA LEU A 96 2.13 -0.22 -8.64
C LEU A 96 2.65 -1.37 -7.75
N LYS A 97 3.89 -1.28 -7.25
CA LYS A 97 4.43 -2.27 -6.29
C LYS A 97 3.57 -2.39 -5.04
N THR A 98 3.18 -1.27 -4.43
CA THR A 98 2.28 -1.28 -3.27
C THR A 98 0.95 -1.94 -3.60
N LEU A 99 0.35 -1.58 -4.72
CA LEU A 99 -0.93 -2.13 -5.14
C LEU A 99 -0.85 -3.64 -5.42
N THR A 100 0.23 -4.11 -6.03
CA THR A 100 0.48 -5.55 -6.23
C THR A 100 0.58 -6.27 -4.88
N ILE A 101 1.28 -5.72 -3.89
CA ILE A 101 1.38 -6.32 -2.54
C ILE A 101 -0.01 -6.39 -1.90
N VAL A 102 -0.78 -5.31 -1.91
CA VAL A 102 -2.13 -5.26 -1.34
C VAL A 102 -3.04 -6.30 -1.99
N VAL A 103 -3.07 -6.37 -3.33
CA VAL A 103 -3.88 -7.36 -4.07
C VAL A 103 -3.42 -8.79 -3.76
N SER A 104 -2.12 -9.03 -3.67
CA SER A 104 -1.57 -10.36 -3.40
C SER A 104 -1.93 -10.83 -2.00
N THR A 105 -1.79 -9.97 -0.99
CA THR A 105 -2.21 -10.30 0.39
C THR A 105 -3.71 -10.52 0.47
N PHE A 106 -4.52 -9.74 -0.24
CA PHE A 106 -5.94 -9.95 -0.33
C PHE A 106 -6.29 -11.32 -0.90
N ILE A 107 -5.69 -11.72 -2.02
CA ILE A 107 -5.90 -13.06 -2.57
C ILE A 107 -5.47 -14.13 -1.56
N LEU A 108 -4.29 -14.03 -0.95
CA LEU A 108 -3.80 -15.04 0.00
C LEU A 108 -4.68 -15.20 1.24
N CYS A 109 -5.27 -14.11 1.74
CA CYS A 109 -6.18 -14.16 2.90
C CYS A 109 -7.56 -14.69 2.55
N TRP A 110 -8.08 -14.37 1.35
CA TRP A 110 -9.45 -14.70 0.95
C TRP A 110 -9.57 -16.02 0.18
N LEU A 111 -8.55 -16.42 -0.57
CA LEU A 111 -8.55 -17.64 -1.38
C LEU A 111 -8.87 -18.91 -0.58
N PRO A 112 -8.29 -19.14 0.63
CA PRO A 112 -8.62 -20.33 1.41
C PRO A 112 -10.09 -20.40 1.81
N LEU A 113 -10.71 -19.25 2.12
CA LEU A 113 -12.13 -19.16 2.43
C LEU A 113 -13.00 -19.44 1.19
N PHE A 114 -12.65 -18.90 0.02
CA PHE A 114 -13.40 -19.19 -1.22
C PHE A 114 -13.33 -20.66 -1.63
N ILE A 115 -12.16 -21.30 -1.46
CA ILE A 115 -12.02 -22.73 -1.72
C ILE A 115 -12.95 -23.53 -0.80
N LEU A 116 -13.02 -23.16 0.48
CA LEU A 116 -13.88 -23.82 1.47
C LEU A 116 -15.37 -23.64 1.13
N LEU A 117 -15.80 -22.43 0.77
CA LEU A 117 -17.18 -22.15 0.36
C LEU A 117 -17.57 -22.85 -0.96
N LEU A 118 -16.63 -23.00 -1.90
CA LEU A 118 -16.86 -23.80 -3.10
C LEU A 118 -17.01 -25.29 -2.76
N LEU A 119 -16.18 -25.83 -1.86
CA LEU A 119 -16.28 -27.22 -1.41
C LEU A 119 -17.64 -27.51 -0.73
N ASP A 120 -18.17 -26.55 0.04
CA ASP A 120 -19.51 -26.60 0.63
C ASP A 120 -20.60 -26.68 -0.46
N PHE A 121 -20.52 -25.86 -1.51
CA PHE A 121 -21.45 -25.92 -2.65
C PHE A 121 -21.43 -27.27 -3.36
N PHE A 122 -20.24 -27.82 -3.65
CA PHE A 122 -20.09 -29.10 -4.36
C PHE A 122 -20.54 -30.33 -3.55
N GLY A 123 -21.01 -30.15 -2.32
CA GLY A 123 -21.56 -31.24 -1.52
C GLY A 123 -20.52 -32.29 -1.15
N ARG A 124 -19.23 -31.91 -1.05
CA ARG A 124 -18.17 -32.79 -0.55
C ARG A 124 -18.23 -32.87 0.98
N VAL A 125 -19.37 -33.34 1.50
CA VAL A 125 -19.69 -33.50 2.92
C VAL A 125 -18.75 -34.52 3.61
N GLY A 126 -18.03 -35.35 2.84
CA GLY A 126 -17.00 -36.25 3.36
C GLY A 126 -15.75 -35.58 3.96
N TRP A 127 -15.62 -34.25 3.85
CA TRP A 127 -14.52 -33.46 4.41
C TRP A 127 -14.99 -32.68 5.66
N SER A 128 -15.85 -33.28 6.47
CA SER A 128 -16.41 -32.69 7.69
C SER A 128 -15.35 -32.12 8.64
N TRP A 129 -14.15 -32.73 8.70
CA TRP A 129 -13.02 -32.20 9.47
C TRP A 129 -12.49 -30.85 8.96
N ILE A 130 -12.45 -30.65 7.64
CA ILE A 130 -11.98 -29.39 7.03
C ILE A 130 -13.03 -28.29 7.24
N LEU A 131 -14.32 -28.65 7.18
CA LEU A 131 -15.44 -27.75 7.43
C LEU A 131 -15.49 -27.33 8.91
N TYR A 132 -15.19 -28.24 9.84
CA TYR A 132 -15.08 -27.92 11.28
C TYR A 132 -13.94 -26.94 11.60
N LYS A 133 -12.92 -26.87 10.73
CA LYS A 133 -11.80 -25.93 10.83
C LYS A 133 -12.08 -24.60 10.11
N SER A 134 -13.32 -24.31 9.71
CA SER A 134 -13.70 -23.08 9.00
C SER A 134 -13.30 -21.80 9.73
N ASP A 135 -13.27 -21.82 11.06
CA ASP A 135 -12.94 -20.68 11.91
C ASP A 135 -11.55 -20.11 11.64
N TYR A 136 -10.57 -20.97 11.30
CA TYR A 136 -9.22 -20.51 10.96
C TYR A 136 -9.20 -19.72 9.64
N PHE A 137 -10.00 -20.15 8.67
CA PHE A 137 -10.09 -19.48 7.37
C PHE A 137 -10.89 -18.18 7.46
N LEU A 138 -11.94 -18.15 8.28
CA LEU A 138 -12.67 -16.93 8.62
C LEU A 138 -11.77 -15.94 9.36
N PHE A 139 -10.97 -16.41 10.32
CA PHE A 139 -9.99 -15.59 11.02
C PHE A 139 -8.94 -15.02 10.06
N LEU A 140 -8.45 -15.82 9.09
CA LEU A 140 -7.53 -15.35 8.06
C LEU A 140 -8.15 -14.25 7.19
N ALA A 141 -9.44 -14.37 6.84
CA ALA A 141 -10.17 -13.33 6.12
C ALA A 141 -10.33 -12.05 6.96
N ILE A 142 -10.59 -12.17 8.26
CA ILE A 142 -10.63 -11.02 9.19
C ILE A 142 -9.26 -10.36 9.31
N LEU A 143 -8.18 -11.16 9.37
CA LEU A 143 -6.81 -10.68 9.45
C LEU A 143 -6.41 -9.82 8.25
N ASN A 144 -7.05 -9.99 7.08
CA ASN A 144 -6.86 -9.14 5.91
C ASN A 144 -7.04 -7.65 6.23
N SER A 145 -8.07 -7.31 7.01
CA SER A 145 -8.34 -5.93 7.42
C SER A 145 -7.23 -5.37 8.32
N ALA A 146 -6.65 -6.19 9.19
CA ALA A 146 -5.54 -5.82 10.08
C ALA A 146 -4.18 -5.76 9.34
N LEU A 147 -4.02 -6.53 8.26
CA LEU A 147 -2.82 -6.50 7.43
C LEU A 147 -2.71 -5.22 6.59
N ASN A 148 -3.83 -4.53 6.30
CA ASN A 148 -3.83 -3.30 5.52
C ASN A 148 -2.87 -2.23 6.11
N PRO A 149 -2.99 -1.80 7.39
CA PRO A 149 -2.00 -0.90 8.03
C PRO A 149 -0.55 -1.41 7.98
N ILE A 150 -0.33 -2.72 8.11
CA ILE A 150 1.00 -3.33 8.08
C ILE A 150 1.61 -3.22 6.68
N ILE A 151 0.84 -3.49 5.64
CA ILE A 151 1.29 -3.34 4.25
C ILE A 151 1.63 -1.88 3.95
N TYR A 152 0.79 -0.93 4.38
CA TYR A 152 1.03 0.49 4.15
C TYR A 152 2.24 1.01 4.92
N THR A 153 2.44 0.58 6.18
CA THR A 153 3.64 0.93 6.97
C THR A 153 4.91 0.29 6.42
N TRP A 154 4.83 -0.91 5.86
CA TRP A 154 6.00 -1.58 5.30
C TRP A 154 6.39 -1.01 3.92
N THR A 155 5.40 -0.67 3.10
CA THR A 155 5.65 -0.22 1.72
C THR A 155 5.91 1.28 1.63
N ASN A 156 5.28 2.09 2.49
CA ASN A 156 5.45 3.54 2.49
C ASN A 156 6.27 4.02 3.69
N LYS A 157 7.56 4.30 3.44
CA LYS A 157 8.52 4.79 4.45
C LYS A 157 8.06 6.09 5.14
N ASP A 158 7.27 6.92 4.45
CA ASP A 158 6.78 8.19 5.00
C ASP A 158 5.59 7.96 5.94
N MET A 159 4.67 7.04 5.60
CA MET A 159 3.60 6.65 6.54
C MET A 159 4.15 5.95 7.78
N ARG A 160 5.17 5.09 7.62
CA ARG A 160 5.88 4.48 8.75
C ARG A 160 6.44 5.52 9.71
N ARG A 161 7.06 6.58 9.17
CA ARG A 161 7.62 7.67 9.97
C ARG A 161 6.56 8.41 10.76
N THR A 162 5.40 8.68 10.17
CA THR A 162 4.28 9.33 10.85
C THR A 162 3.69 8.45 11.95
N ILE A 163 3.49 7.15 11.70
CA ILE A 163 2.95 6.22 12.69
C ILE A 163 3.92 6.04 13.88
N VAL A 164 5.23 5.93 13.62
CA VAL A 164 6.23 5.89 14.70
C VAL A 164 6.24 7.20 15.49
N ARG A 165 6.15 8.37 14.84
CA ARG A 165 6.04 9.66 15.54
C ARG A 165 4.79 9.74 16.41
N LEU A 166 3.63 9.30 15.90
CA LEU A 166 2.38 9.29 16.67
C LEU A 166 2.45 8.31 17.86
N LEU A 167 3.07 7.14 17.69
CA LEU A 167 3.26 6.18 18.79
C LEU A 167 4.28 6.65 19.84
N CYS A 168 5.33 7.37 19.43
CA CYS A 168 6.28 8.00 20.34
C CYS A 168 5.62 9.15 21.13
N LEU A 169 4.81 9.98 20.47
CA LEU A 169 4.05 11.05 21.13
C LEU A 169 2.94 10.51 22.04
N ALA A 170 2.30 9.38 21.67
CA ALA A 170 1.32 8.70 22.52
C ALA A 170 1.94 8.06 23.77
N LYS A 171 3.24 7.72 23.72
CA LYS A 171 4.01 7.31 24.91
C LYS A 171 4.39 8.48 25.82
N GLU A 172 4.38 9.72 25.32
CA GLU A 172 4.66 10.95 26.09
C GLU A 172 3.43 11.48 26.87
N GLY A 173 2.37 10.67 27.04
CA GLY A 173 1.35 10.88 28.07
C GLY A 173 1.82 10.57 29.50
N GLU A 174 3.00 9.93 29.64
CA GLU A 174 3.68 9.73 30.91
C GLU A 174 5.18 10.05 30.72
N LYS A 175 5.54 11.28 31.09
CA LYS A 175 6.90 11.85 31.14
C LYS A 175 7.54 12.18 29.77
N THR A 176 7.49 13.48 29.50
CA THR A 176 8.46 14.31 28.79
C THR A 176 9.82 13.64 28.56
N GLN A 177 10.30 13.73 27.30
CA GLN A 177 11.71 13.68 26.86
C GLN A 177 12.04 12.49 25.95
N CYS A 178 11.49 12.50 24.73
CA CYS A 178 12.26 12.01 23.57
C CYS A 178 12.12 12.89 22.32
N PHE A 179 12.06 14.22 22.50
CA PHE A 179 12.23 15.19 21.43
C PHE A 179 13.71 15.42 21.04
N GLY A 180 14.67 14.77 21.72
CA GLY A 180 16.10 15.10 21.62
C GLY A 180 16.94 14.30 20.61
N VAL A 181 16.51 13.14 20.10
CA VAL A 181 17.47 12.20 19.47
C VAL A 181 17.32 12.03 17.95
N LEU A 182 16.26 12.55 17.32
CA LEU A 182 16.12 12.45 15.85
C LEU A 182 16.03 13.79 15.10
N MET A 183 16.44 14.88 15.74
CA MET A 183 16.70 16.18 15.07
C MET A 183 18.19 16.54 15.02
N SER A 184 19.05 15.84 15.78
CA SER A 184 20.51 16.06 15.76
C SER A 184 21.19 15.50 14.49
N GLU A 185 20.65 14.42 13.91
CA GLU A 185 21.29 13.75 12.76
C GLU A 185 21.03 14.45 11.40
N CYS A 186 20.10 15.42 11.31
CA CYS A 186 19.78 16.08 10.02
C CYS A 186 20.18 17.56 9.95
N SER A 187 20.34 18.25 11.08
CA SER A 187 20.89 19.63 11.06
C SER A 187 22.42 19.65 10.82
N SER A 188 23.14 18.62 11.28
CA SER A 188 24.60 18.55 11.13
C SER A 188 25.09 18.31 9.69
N GLN A 189 24.23 17.81 8.79
CA GLN A 189 24.55 17.64 7.37
C GLN A 189 24.22 18.89 6.53
N LEU A 190 23.22 19.68 6.93
CA LEU A 190 22.88 20.92 6.21
C LEU A 190 23.91 22.04 6.49
N ASP A 191 24.39 22.19 7.73
CA ASP A 191 25.42 23.20 8.04
C ASP A 191 26.80 22.89 7.44
N ARG A 192 27.16 21.60 7.32
CA ARG A 192 28.46 21.21 6.73
C ARG A 192 28.51 21.40 5.22
N SER A 193 27.35 21.40 4.55
CA SER A 193 27.26 21.69 3.11
C SER A 193 27.26 23.19 2.81
N SER A 194 26.69 24.02 3.70
CA SER A 194 26.70 25.48 3.56
C SER A 194 28.09 26.06 3.84
N HIS A 195 28.77 25.62 4.90
CA HIS A 195 30.13 26.08 5.20
C HIS A 195 31.18 25.61 4.18
N ARG A 196 30.97 24.49 3.48
CA ARG A 196 31.89 24.05 2.42
C ARG A 196 31.72 24.87 1.12
N HIS A 197 30.53 25.42 0.86
CA HIS A 197 30.32 26.35 -0.26
C HIS A 197 30.81 27.77 0.06
N GLU A 198 30.73 28.21 1.33
CA GLU A 198 31.24 29.51 1.73
C GLU A 198 32.77 29.54 1.86
N ALA A 199 33.39 28.47 2.38
CA ALA A 199 34.85 28.37 2.43
C ALA A 199 35.50 28.26 1.02
N LEU A 200 34.82 27.63 0.06
CA LEU A 200 35.32 27.54 -1.32
C LEU A 200 35.22 28.88 -2.07
N ASN A 201 34.22 29.72 -1.74
CA ASN A 201 34.06 31.04 -2.34
C ASN A 201 34.94 32.11 -1.67
N THR A 202 35.25 31.97 -0.38
CA THR A 202 36.14 32.90 0.34
C THR A 202 37.63 32.65 0.06
N THR A 203 38.00 31.43 -0.34
CA THR A 203 39.39 31.12 -0.75
C THR A 203 39.72 31.59 -2.19
N LEU A 204 38.70 31.97 -2.98
CA LEU A 204 38.88 32.55 -4.32
C LEU A 204 38.86 34.09 -4.35
N SER A 205 38.67 34.76 -3.19
CA SER A 205 38.59 36.23 -3.12
C SER A 205 39.54 36.89 -2.12
N SER A 206 40.52 36.16 -1.56
CA SER A 206 41.58 36.78 -0.77
C SER A 206 42.89 36.00 -0.90
N GLY A 207 43.76 36.49 -1.78
CA GLY A 207 45.08 35.93 -2.08
C GLY A 207 46.00 37.02 -2.62
N ASN A 208 46.29 37.98 -1.75
CA ASN A 208 47.30 39.05 -1.76
C ASN A 208 48.17 39.29 -3.00
N ALA A 209 48.17 40.56 -3.41
CA ALA A 209 49.32 41.21 -4.03
C ALA A 209 50.56 41.11 -3.10
N PRO A 210 51.75 40.74 -3.62
CA PRO A 210 53.01 40.92 -2.92
C PRO A 210 53.59 42.31 -3.23
N GLN A 211 53.92 43.08 -2.19
CA GLN A 211 54.92 44.14 -2.27
C GLN A 211 56.32 43.50 -2.21
N SER A 212 57.22 43.90 -3.11
CA SER A 212 58.65 43.62 -3.08
C SER A 212 59.45 44.92 -3.07
N PRO A 213 60.56 45.04 -2.31
CA PRO A 213 61.29 46.29 -2.16
C PRO A 213 62.58 46.41 -3.02
N THR A 214 62.91 47.67 -3.33
CA THR A 214 64.25 48.32 -3.44
C THR A 214 65.06 48.42 -4.76
N ARG A 215 65.49 49.68 -5.00
CA ARG A 215 66.68 50.23 -5.73
C ARG A 215 66.59 50.32 -7.26
N THR A 216 66.96 51.42 -7.95
CA THR A 216 68.06 52.39 -7.73
C THR A 216 67.84 53.73 -8.48
N SER A 217 68.52 54.76 -7.99
CA SER A 217 68.75 56.12 -8.53
C SER A 217 69.53 56.17 -9.86
N PHE A 218 69.24 57.15 -10.72
CA PHE A 218 70.10 58.28 -11.14
C PHE A 218 69.74 58.82 -12.54
N ALA A 219 69.75 60.16 -12.63
CA ALA A 219 69.95 61.06 -13.78
C ALA A 219 69.05 60.92 -15.03
#